data_AF-A0A6B0XBM4-F1
#
_entry.id   AF-A0A6B0XBM4-F1
#
_cell.length_a   1.000
_cell.length_b   1.000
_cell.length_c   1.000
_cell.angle_alpha   90.00
_cell.angle_beta   90.00
_cell.angle_gamma   90.00
#
_symmetry.space_group_name_H-M   'P 1'
#
loop_
_entity.id
_entity.type
_entity.pdbx_description
1 polymer ?
#
loop_
_entity_poly.entity_id
_entity_poly.type
_entity_poly.pdbx_seq_one_letter_code
_entity_poly.pdbx_strand_id
1 'polypeptide(L)'
;MLQIIRQIQQDIQDVHRRERGRLLVLTGARQVGKSTLASMAFPDYPVINLDSPVERTAYEQLGPEEWIARYPRAIVDEAQKLPTVIETLKACYDRNAEVRYILLGSSQIL
;
A
#
# COMPACT_ATOMS: atom_id res chain seq x y z
N MET A 1 11.16 -22.62 5.59
CA MET A 1 10.12 -21.75 4.95
C MET A 1 9.47 -20.79 5.94
N LEU A 2 8.90 -21.26 7.07
CA LEU A 2 8.27 -20.37 8.07
C LEU A 2 9.21 -19.32 8.67
N GLN A 3 10.49 -19.65 8.91
CA GLN A 3 11.47 -18.67 9.38
C GLN A 3 11.75 -17.56 8.36
N ILE A 4 11.80 -17.89 7.06
CA ILE A 4 12.04 -16.90 6.00
C ILE A 4 10.87 -15.92 5.93
N ILE A 5 9.62 -16.42 5.99
CA ILE A 5 8.43 -15.56 5.99
C ILE A 5 8.45 -14.62 7.19
N ARG A 6 8.75 -15.13 8.39
CA ARG A 6 8.85 -14.30 9.61
C ARG A 6 9.94 -13.24 9.50
N GLN A 7 11.10 -13.58 8.95
CA GLN A 7 12.19 -12.61 8.77
C GLN A 7 11.77 -11.49 7.82
N ILE A 8 11.20 -11.84 6.65
CA ILE A 8 10.76 -10.83 5.68
C ILE A 8 9.66 -9.94 6.29
N GLN A 9 8.73 -10.50 7.06
CA GLN A 9 7.71 -9.71 7.77
C GLN A 9 8.34 -8.71 8.73
N GLN A 10 9.34 -9.12 9.51
CA GLN A 10 10.08 -8.22 10.40
C GLN A 10 10.80 -7.13 9.63
N ASP A 11 11.48 -7.49 8.54
CA ASP A 11 12.23 -6.54 7.72
C ASP A 11 11.32 -5.46 7.13
N ILE A 12 10.17 -5.84 6.57
CA ILE A 12 9.23 -4.85 6.02
C ILE A 12 8.56 -4.01 7.11
N GLN A 13 8.30 -4.57 8.29
CA GLN A 13 7.81 -3.80 9.43
C GLN A 13 8.86 -2.80 9.93
N ASP A 14 10.13 -3.19 9.99
CA ASP A 14 11.25 -2.34 10.38
C ASP A 14 11.47 -1.18 9.41
N VAL A 15 11.39 -1.45 8.10
CA VAL A 15 11.43 -0.39 7.10
C VAL A 15 10.23 0.52 7.26
N HIS A 16 9.01 -0.04 7.34
CA HIS A 16 7.75 0.72 7.41
C HIS A 16 7.61 1.58 8.67
N ARG A 17 8.29 1.23 9.77
CA ARG A 17 8.35 2.06 10.99
C ARG A 17 9.12 3.36 10.80
N ARG A 18 10.08 3.42 9.89
CA ARG A 18 10.93 4.60 9.66
C ARG A 18 10.13 5.73 9.02
N GLU A 19 10.64 6.95 9.14
CA GLU A 19 10.00 8.15 8.56
C GLU A 19 9.83 8.05 7.03
N ARG A 20 10.90 7.69 6.31
CA ARG A 20 10.82 7.43 4.86
C ARG A 20 10.06 6.16 4.50
N GLY A 21 9.83 5.29 5.49
CA GLY A 21 9.09 4.05 5.34
C GLY A 21 7.58 4.24 5.36
N ARG A 22 7.07 5.44 5.68
CA ARG A 22 5.62 5.72 5.68
C ARG A 22 4.96 5.49 4.31
N LEU A 23 5.71 5.51 3.21
CA LEU A 23 5.25 5.06 1.90
C LEU A 23 6.14 3.90 1.43
N LEU A 24 5.72 2.67 1.69
CA LEU A 24 6.42 1.45 1.30
C LEU A 24 5.87 0.93 -0.03
N VAL A 25 6.76 0.46 -0.91
CA VAL A 25 6.35 -0.18 -2.17
C VAL A 25 6.90 -1.60 -2.20
N LEU A 26 6.01 -2.59 -2.40
CA LEU A 26 6.37 -3.98 -2.61
C LEU A 26 6.05 -4.38 -4.05
N THR A 27 7.09 -4.57 -4.84
CA THR A 27 6.96 -5.00 -6.25
C THR A 27 7.44 -6.44 -6.44
N GLY A 28 6.99 -7.07 -7.52
CA GLY A 28 7.44 -8.40 -7.90
C GLY A 28 6.50 -9.04 -8.92
N ALA A 29 6.82 -10.26 -9.37
CA ALA A 29 6.01 -10.97 -10.34
C ALA A 29 4.55 -11.19 -9.86
N ARG A 30 3.65 -11.48 -10.81
CA ARG A 30 2.26 -11.84 -10.47
C ARG A 30 2.24 -13.14 -9.67
N GLN A 31 1.30 -13.26 -8.73
CA GLN A 31 1.04 -14.48 -7.95
C GLN A 31 2.19 -14.97 -7.04
N VAL A 32 3.12 -14.08 -6.65
CA VAL A 32 4.21 -14.41 -5.71
C VAL A 32 3.87 -14.18 -4.23
N GLY A 33 2.61 -13.89 -3.89
CA GLY A 33 2.16 -13.75 -2.50
C GLY A 33 2.40 -12.39 -1.83
N LYS A 34 2.58 -11.31 -2.61
CA LYS A 34 2.79 -9.94 -2.06
C LYS A 34 1.66 -9.50 -1.13
N SER A 35 0.42 -9.64 -1.57
CA SER A 35 -0.77 -9.25 -0.80
C SER A 35 -0.91 -10.08 0.47
N THR A 36 -0.58 -11.37 0.40
CA THR A 36 -0.51 -12.25 1.58
C THR A 36 0.55 -11.77 2.57
N LEU A 37 1.78 -11.50 2.11
CA LEU A 37 2.86 -11.01 2.96
C LEU A 37 2.49 -9.68 3.66
N ALA A 38 1.97 -8.72 2.88
CA ALA A 38 1.58 -7.41 3.40
C ALA A 38 0.44 -7.53 4.43
N SER A 39 -0.61 -8.30 4.12
CA SER A 39 -1.75 -8.49 5.03
C SER A 39 -1.34 -9.18 6.32
N MET A 40 -0.42 -10.16 6.25
CA MET A 40 0.08 -10.83 7.45
C MET A 40 1.02 -9.95 8.28
N ALA A 41 1.80 -9.08 7.64
CA ALA A 41 2.71 -8.17 8.35
C ALA A 41 1.99 -6.95 8.94
N PHE A 42 0.88 -6.53 8.35
CA PHE A 42 0.12 -5.34 8.75
C PHE A 42 -1.38 -5.65 8.85
N PRO A 43 -1.80 -6.50 9.80
CA PRO A 43 -3.19 -6.98 9.89
C PRO A 43 -4.22 -5.87 10.17
N ASP A 44 -3.80 -4.75 10.74
CA ASP A 44 -4.67 -3.61 11.04
C ASP A 44 -4.82 -2.62 9.87
N TYR A 45 -4.19 -2.90 8.72
CA TYR A 45 -4.26 -2.03 7.55
C TYR A 45 -5.43 -2.51 6.66
N PRO A 46 -6.39 -1.63 6.33
CA PRO A 46 -7.40 -1.97 5.33
C PRO A 46 -6.71 -2.25 4.00
N VAL A 47 -7.16 -3.31 3.32
CA VAL A 47 -6.69 -3.69 1.99
C VAL A 47 -7.64 -3.13 0.95
N ILE A 48 -7.13 -2.26 0.09
CA ILE A 48 -7.82 -1.69 -1.05
C ILE A 48 -7.29 -2.39 -2.31
N ASN A 49 -8.15 -3.07 -3.05
CA ASN A 49 -7.77 -3.77 -4.27
C ASN A 49 -8.27 -3.00 -5.51
N LEU A 50 -7.35 -2.61 -6.39
CA LEU A 50 -7.67 -1.79 -7.56
C LEU A 50 -7.84 -2.59 -8.86
N ASP A 51 -8.03 -3.91 -8.78
CA ASP A 51 -8.23 -4.72 -9.99
C ASP A 51 -9.60 -4.43 -10.66
N SER A 52 -10.65 -4.29 -9.85
CA SER A 52 -12.00 -3.96 -10.31
C SER A 52 -12.12 -2.51 -10.81
N PRO A 53 -12.61 -2.26 -12.04
CA PRO A 53 -12.86 -0.91 -12.54
C PRO A 53 -13.85 -0.11 -11.70
N VAL A 54 -14.88 -0.78 -11.17
CA VAL A 54 -15.94 -0.12 -10.37
C VAL A 54 -15.36 0.37 -9.03
N GLU A 55 -14.52 -0.45 -8.39
CA GLU A 55 -13.85 -0.05 -7.16
C GLU A 55 -12.87 1.09 -7.40
N ARG A 56 -12.11 1.06 -8.50
CA ARG A 56 -11.18 2.13 -8.87
C ARG A 56 -11.84 3.51 -8.93
N THR A 57 -13.01 3.62 -9.56
CA THR A 57 -13.72 4.91 -9.67
C THR A 57 -14.08 5.50 -8.30
N ALA A 58 -14.40 4.67 -7.31
CA ALA A 58 -14.70 5.15 -5.96
C ALA A 58 -13.47 5.77 -5.28
N TYR A 59 -12.29 5.19 -5.46
CA TYR A 59 -11.04 5.72 -4.88
C TYR A 59 -10.45 6.89 -5.67
N GLU A 60 -10.66 6.92 -6.99
CA GLU A 60 -10.23 8.03 -7.86
C GLU A 60 -10.87 9.37 -7.50
N GLN A 61 -12.08 9.33 -6.96
CA GLN A 61 -12.82 10.53 -6.56
C GLN A 61 -12.40 11.09 -5.18
N LEU A 62 -11.61 10.34 -4.40
CA LEU A 62 -11.21 10.76 -3.06
C LEU A 62 -10.03 11.75 -3.13
N GLY A 63 -10.24 12.95 -2.61
CA GLY A 63 -9.15 13.91 -2.40
C GLY A 63 -8.24 13.54 -1.23
N PRO A 64 -7.06 14.17 -1.08
CA PRO A 64 -6.10 13.83 -0.02
C PRO A 64 -6.67 13.94 1.40
N GLU A 65 -7.45 14.99 1.70
CA GLU A 65 -8.06 15.18 3.03
C GLU A 65 -9.00 14.03 3.40
N GLU A 66 -9.80 13.59 2.43
CA GLU A 66 -10.74 12.49 2.62
C GLU A 66 -10.03 11.15 2.73
N TRP A 67 -8.94 10.96 1.97
CA TRP A 67 -8.07 9.80 2.09
C TRP A 67 -7.44 9.71 3.48
N ILE A 68 -6.87 10.81 3.98
CA ILE A 68 -6.29 10.90 5.33
C ILE A 68 -7.35 10.55 6.38
N ALA A 69 -8.57 11.08 6.26
CA ALA A 69 -9.63 10.86 7.23
C ALA A 69 -10.16 9.41 7.25
N ARG A 70 -10.41 8.83 6.06
CA ARG A 70 -11.02 7.49 5.93
C ARG A 70 -9.99 6.37 6.06
N TYR A 71 -8.80 6.61 5.55
CA TYR A 71 -7.75 5.62 5.40
C TYR A 71 -6.40 6.25 5.76
N PRO A 72 -6.16 6.64 7.02
CA PRO A 72 -4.86 7.15 7.44
C PRO A 72 -3.74 6.11 7.27
N ARG A 73 -4.12 4.83 7.19
CA ARG A 73 -3.26 3.71 6.84
C ARG A 73 -3.97 2.77 5.88
N ALA A 74 -3.25 2.22 4.91
CA ALA A 74 -3.81 1.25 3.97
C ALA A 74 -2.75 0.45 3.21
N ILE A 75 -3.11 -0.76 2.82
CA ILE A 75 -2.44 -1.53 1.77
C ILE A 75 -3.23 -1.29 0.48
N VAL A 76 -2.59 -0.76 -0.56
CA VAL A 76 -3.19 -0.50 -1.87
C VAL A 76 -2.61 -1.47 -2.87
N ASP A 77 -3.39 -2.47 -3.24
CA ASP A 77 -3.01 -3.53 -4.16
C ASP A 77 -3.29 -3.14 -5.62
N GLU A 78 -2.46 -3.64 -6.53
CA GLU A 78 -2.47 -3.30 -7.96
C GLU A 78 -2.44 -1.77 -8.21
N ALA A 79 -1.66 -1.02 -7.45
CA ALA A 79 -1.60 0.45 -7.48
C ALA A 79 -1.37 1.04 -8.88
N GLN A 80 -0.66 0.33 -9.75
CA GLN A 80 -0.44 0.72 -11.16
C GLN A 80 -1.72 0.80 -12.00
N LYS A 81 -2.83 0.21 -11.55
CA LYS A 81 -4.14 0.22 -12.24
C LYS A 81 -4.87 1.55 -12.07
N LEU A 82 -4.45 2.39 -11.14
CA LEU A 82 -4.98 3.74 -10.91
C LEU A 82 -3.82 4.70 -10.57
N PRO A 83 -3.03 5.16 -11.56
CA PRO A 83 -1.86 6.01 -11.31
C PRO A 83 -2.16 7.28 -10.48
N THR A 84 -3.36 7.86 -10.63
CA THR A 84 -3.84 9.02 -9.87
C THR A 84 -3.93 8.76 -8.36
N VAL A 85 -4.11 7.51 -7.93
CA VAL A 85 -4.08 7.15 -6.50
C VAL A 85 -2.70 7.36 -5.91
N ILE A 86 -1.63 7.09 -6.68
CA ILE A 86 -0.25 7.25 -6.22
C ILE A 86 0.03 8.73 -5.96
N GLU A 87 -0.43 9.62 -6.85
CA GLU A 87 -0.32 11.07 -6.67
C GLU A 87 -1.08 11.55 -5.43
N THR A 88 -2.29 11.03 -5.22
CA THR A 88 -3.13 11.34 -4.06
C THR A 88 -2.45 10.93 -2.75
N LEU A 89 -1.89 9.71 -2.70
CA LEU A 89 -1.20 9.20 -1.52
C LEU A 89 0.11 9.94 -1.23
N LYS A 90 0.82 10.40 -2.26
CA LYS A 90 1.98 11.31 -2.09
C LYS A 90 1.54 12.64 -1.48
N ALA A 91 0.46 13.24 -1.97
CA ALA A 91 -0.09 14.46 -1.38
C ALA A 91 -0.51 14.24 0.08
N CYS A 92 -1.07 13.07 0.43
CA CYS A 92 -1.37 12.71 1.82
C CYS A 92 -0.11 12.63 2.67
N TYR A 93 0.92 11.93 2.16
CA TYR A 93 2.23 11.77 2.82
C TYR A 93 2.88 13.11 3.14
N ASP A 94 2.80 14.08 2.23
CA ASP A 94 3.36 15.42 2.38
C ASP A 94 2.58 16.28 3.39
N ARG A 95 1.26 16.06 3.51
CA ARG A 95 0.37 16.87 4.37
C ARG A 95 0.30 16.37 5.80
N ASN A 96 0.48 15.07 6.04
CA ASN A 96 0.28 14.47 7.36
C ASN A 96 1.39 13.46 7.68
N ALA A 97 2.14 13.71 8.77
CA ALA A 97 3.24 12.85 9.18
C ALA A 97 2.79 11.48 9.73
N GLU A 98 1.52 11.34 10.11
CA GLU A 98 0.99 10.11 10.71
C GLU A 98 0.51 9.08 9.68
N VAL A 99 0.26 9.49 8.42
CA VAL A 99 -0.24 8.55 7.42
C VAL A 99 0.81 7.56 6.98
N ARG A 100 0.36 6.33 6.70
CA ARG A 100 1.23 5.22 6.27
C ARG A 100 0.59 4.34 5.21
N TYR A 101 1.23 4.20 4.07
CA TYR A 101 0.72 3.43 2.93
C TYR A 101 1.69 2.37 2.47
N ILE A 102 1.14 1.24 2.03
CA ILE A 102 1.88 0.15 1.42
C ILE A 102 1.30 -0.06 0.03
N LEU A 103 2.07 0.24 -1.01
CA LEU A 103 1.68 0.02 -2.40
C LEU A 103 2.17 -1.34 -2.85
N LEU A 104 1.27 -2.16 -3.38
CA LEU A 104 1.62 -3.40 -4.04
C LEU A 104 1.39 -3.26 -5.54
N GLY A 105 2.29 -3.84 -6.33
CA GLY A 105 2.12 -3.86 -7.78
C GLY A 105 3.04 -4.83 -8.48
N SER A 106 2.73 -5.14 -9.73
CA SER A 106 3.59 -6.01 -10.53
C SER A 106 4.83 -5.26 -11.03
N SER A 107 6.01 -5.87 -10.95
CA SER A 107 7.29 -5.29 -11.39
C SER A 107 7.36 -4.95 -12.89
N GLN A 108 6.39 -5.41 -13.68
CA GLN A 108 6.33 -5.16 -15.13
C GLN A 108 5.67 -3.81 -15.49
N ILE A 109 5.07 -3.10 -14.51
CA ILE A 109 4.15 -1.97 -14.79
C ILE A 109 4.37 -0.77 -13.84
N LEU A 110 5.18 -0.91 -12.76
CA LEU A 110 5.53 0.20 -11.86
C LEU A 110 6.82 0.91 -12.28
#